data_AF-A0A0Q7X654-F1
#
_entry.id   AF-A0A0Q7X654-F1
#
_cell.length_a   1.000
_cell.length_b   1.000
_cell.length_c   1.000
_cell.angle_alpha   90.00
_cell.angle_beta   90.00
_cell.angle_gamma   90.00
#
_symmetry.space_group_name_H-M   'P 1'
#
loop_
_entity.id
_entity.type
_entity.pdbx_description
1 polymer ?
#
loop_
_entity_poly.entity_id
_entity_poly.type
_entity_poly.pdbx_seq_one_letter_code
_entity_poly.pdbx_strand_id
1 'polypeptide(L)'
;MARLVFGGAIDYQRVRIHNTRFIPFLQRKDVCITPNGEMYFHISRFREDFSRTTECEQHWFMHEMAHVWQYQLGYPVMWRGAIRLGLSYDYEVSPELRLCDFNMEAQAEVLADYFATVYLHKQDAGLYHDMLRDFLRNPSSPANLPRIFFANNVLS
;
A
#
# COMPACT_ATOMS: atom_id res chain seq x y z
N MET A 1 -4.07 -13.78 -3.74
CA MET A 1 -2.93 -13.12 -3.10
C MET A 1 -3.37 -12.07 -2.07
N ALA A 2 -3.95 -10.92 -2.48
CA ALA A 2 -4.27 -9.80 -1.57
C ALA A 2 -5.12 -10.14 -0.32
N ARG A 3 -6.01 -11.13 -0.39
CA ARG A 3 -6.78 -11.63 0.77
C ARG A 3 -5.93 -12.13 1.93
N LEU A 4 -4.68 -12.51 1.68
CA LEU A 4 -3.73 -12.92 2.73
C LEU A 4 -3.41 -11.78 3.70
N VAL A 5 -3.38 -10.54 3.21
CA VAL A 5 -3.07 -9.35 4.04
C VAL A 5 -4.34 -8.65 4.50
N PHE A 6 -5.26 -8.39 3.57
CA PHE A 6 -6.41 -7.53 3.83
C PHE A 6 -7.69 -8.28 4.21
N GLY A 7 -7.69 -9.61 4.14
CA GLY A 7 -8.86 -10.43 4.45
C GLY A 7 -10.11 -9.99 3.67
N GLY A 8 -11.14 -9.56 4.38
CA GLY A 8 -12.39 -9.02 3.83
C GLY A 8 -12.49 -7.49 3.83
N ALA A 9 -11.42 -6.76 4.18
CA ALA A 9 -11.45 -5.30 4.29
C ALA A 9 -11.45 -4.55 2.95
N ILE A 10 -11.18 -5.27 1.86
CA ILE A 10 -11.29 -4.74 0.50
C ILE A 10 -12.46 -5.44 -0.19
N ASP A 11 -13.35 -4.65 -0.80
CA ASP A 11 -14.28 -5.14 -1.79
C ASP A 11 -13.54 -5.37 -3.12
N TYR A 12 -13.03 -6.60 -3.28
CA TYR A 12 -12.30 -7.03 -4.46
C TYR A 12 -13.13 -7.00 -5.75
N GLN A 13 -14.46 -7.04 -5.66
CA GLN A 13 -15.32 -7.01 -6.86
C GLN A 13 -15.31 -5.63 -7.53
N ARG A 14 -14.95 -4.58 -6.78
CA ARG A 14 -14.85 -3.20 -7.28
C ARG A 14 -13.47 -2.83 -7.79
N VAL A 15 -12.44 -3.63 -7.46
CA VAL A 15 -11.06 -3.37 -7.90
C VAL A 15 -10.91 -3.70 -9.38
N ARG A 16 -10.30 -2.78 -10.13
CA ARG A 16 -9.93 -2.97 -11.54
C ARG A 16 -8.44 -2.74 -11.71
N ILE A 17 -7.83 -3.55 -12.55
CA ILE A 17 -6.41 -3.43 -12.93
C ILE A 17 -6.39 -3.19 -14.43
N HIS A 18 -5.85 -2.05 -14.83
CA HIS A 18 -5.83 -1.61 -16.21
C HIS A 18 -4.42 -1.72 -16.78
N ASN A 19 -4.32 -2.17 -18.03
CA ASN A 19 -3.07 -2.20 -18.80
C ASN A 19 -2.83 -0.88 -19.58
N THR A 20 -3.33 0.24 -19.04
CA THR A 20 -3.28 1.56 -19.68
C THR A 20 -2.75 2.60 -18.71
N ARG A 21 -2.33 3.75 -19.25
CA ARG A 21 -1.93 4.90 -18.45
C ARG A 21 -3.16 5.59 -17.86
N PHE A 22 -3.08 5.98 -16.59
CA PHE A 22 -4.05 6.88 -15.96
C PHE A 22 -3.92 8.31 -16.48
N ILE A 23 -2.67 8.80 -16.58
CA ILE A 23 -2.37 10.12 -17.14
C ILE A 23 -1.77 9.92 -18.54
N PRO A 24 -2.53 10.16 -19.62
CA PRO A 24 -2.04 9.99 -20.98
C PRO A 24 -0.73 10.77 -21.19
N PHE A 25 0.25 10.12 -21.82
CA PHE A 25 1.58 10.67 -22.18
C PHE A 25 2.51 11.08 -21.02
N LEU A 26 2.00 11.47 -19.85
CA LEU A 26 2.82 11.92 -18.70
C LEU A 26 3.20 10.78 -17.75
N GLN A 27 2.40 9.71 -17.66
CA GLN A 27 2.77 8.55 -16.87
C GLN A 27 3.99 7.86 -17.50
N ARG A 28 5.11 7.89 -16.76
CA ARG A 28 6.38 7.28 -17.15
C ARG A 28 6.21 5.77 -17.38
N LYS A 29 7.13 5.21 -18.17
CA LYS A 29 7.27 3.75 -18.26
C LYS A 29 7.56 3.18 -16.87
N ASP A 30 7.16 1.92 -16.68
CA ASP A 30 7.45 1.16 -15.47
C ASP A 30 6.82 1.71 -14.18
N VAL A 31 5.70 2.42 -14.30
CA VAL A 31 4.96 3.00 -13.17
C VAL A 31 3.52 2.47 -13.14
N CYS A 32 3.02 2.27 -11.93
CA CYS A 32 1.61 2.09 -11.59
C CYS A 32 1.14 3.33 -10.83
N ILE A 33 -0.14 3.68 -11.02
CA ILE A 33 -0.83 4.71 -10.25
C ILE A 33 -2.14 4.11 -9.76
N THR A 34 -2.46 4.28 -8.49
CA THR A 34 -3.68 3.77 -7.86
C THR A 34 -4.54 4.91 -7.30
N PRO A 35 -5.21 5.69 -8.15
CA PRO A 35 -5.78 6.97 -7.74
C PRO A 35 -7.14 6.84 -7.02
N ASN A 36 -7.95 5.88 -7.45
CA ASN A 36 -9.39 5.84 -7.21
C ASN A 36 -9.86 4.43 -6.80
N GLY A 37 -8.98 3.64 -6.19
CA GLY A 37 -9.24 2.24 -5.88
C GLY A 37 -9.08 1.29 -7.08
N GLU A 38 -8.68 1.80 -8.24
CA GLU A 38 -8.28 1.04 -9.40
C GLU A 38 -6.79 1.25 -9.67
N MET A 39 -6.13 0.28 -10.30
CA MET A 39 -4.70 0.32 -10.60
C MET A 39 -4.46 0.51 -12.09
N TYR A 40 -3.58 1.43 -12.45
CA TYR A 40 -3.26 1.73 -13.84
C TYR A 40 -1.78 1.43 -14.11
N PHE A 41 -1.50 0.18 -14.47
CA PHE A 41 -0.15 -0.25 -14.82
C PHE A 41 0.19 0.18 -16.24
N HIS A 42 1.38 0.77 -16.41
CA HIS A 42 1.96 0.89 -17.73
C HIS A 42 2.10 -0.50 -18.38
N ILE A 43 1.85 -0.60 -19.69
CA ILE A 43 1.85 -1.87 -20.43
C ILE A 43 3.12 -2.73 -20.25
N SER A 44 4.29 -2.10 -20.00
CA SER A 44 5.55 -2.84 -19.73
C SER A 44 5.52 -3.65 -18.42
N ARG A 45 4.66 -3.25 -17.46
CA ARG A 45 4.56 -3.83 -16.13
C ARG A 45 3.22 -4.50 -15.83
N PHE A 46 2.23 -4.33 -16.70
CA PHE A 46 0.99 -5.08 -16.56
C PHE A 46 1.25 -6.60 -16.67
N ARG A 47 0.53 -7.36 -15.86
CA ARG A 47 0.55 -8.83 -15.84
C ARG A 47 -0.89 -9.31 -15.73
N GLU A 48 -1.22 -10.38 -16.44
CA GLU A 48 -2.57 -10.99 -16.38
C GLU A 48 -2.85 -11.60 -15.00
N ASP A 49 -1.81 -12.14 -14.37
CA ASP A 49 -1.89 -12.73 -13.04
C ASP A 49 -0.63 -12.42 -12.23
N PHE A 50 -0.71 -11.39 -11.37
CA PHE A 50 0.37 -11.01 -10.47
C PHE A 50 0.70 -12.07 -9.42
N SER A 51 -0.15 -13.07 -9.17
CA SER A 51 0.20 -14.14 -8.22
C SER A 51 1.23 -15.15 -8.78
N ARG A 52 1.50 -15.07 -10.09
CA ARG A 52 2.42 -15.97 -10.81
C ARG A 52 3.69 -15.25 -11.28
N THR A 53 3.94 -14.04 -10.80
CA THR A 53 5.08 -13.20 -11.20
C THR A 53 6.26 -13.36 -10.23
N THR A 54 7.33 -12.61 -10.46
CA THR A 54 8.47 -12.54 -9.52
C THR A 54 8.03 -11.98 -8.17
N GLU A 55 8.80 -12.27 -7.11
CA GLU A 55 8.52 -11.73 -5.76
C GLU A 55 8.48 -10.20 -5.74
N CYS A 56 9.36 -9.55 -6.50
CA CYS A 56 9.37 -8.09 -6.64
C CYS A 56 8.07 -7.56 -7.27
N GLU A 57 7.53 -8.23 -8.29
CA GLU A 57 6.25 -7.83 -8.90
C GLU A 57 5.06 -8.15 -7.97
N GLN A 58 5.13 -9.22 -7.18
CA GLN A 58 4.11 -9.55 -6.17
C GLN A 58 4.08 -8.54 -5.02
N HIS A 59 5.26 -8.13 -4.54
CA HIS A 59 5.44 -7.11 -3.52
C HIS A 59 4.89 -5.77 -4.01
N TRP A 60 5.29 -5.32 -5.21
CA TRP A 60 4.78 -4.09 -5.79
C TRP A 60 3.26 -4.12 -5.97
N PHE A 61 2.69 -5.24 -6.43
CA PHE A 61 1.24 -5.38 -6.48
C PHE A 61 0.58 -5.23 -5.09
N MET A 62 1.20 -5.77 -4.04
CA MET A 62 0.69 -5.63 -2.67
C MET A 62 0.76 -4.19 -2.17
N HIS A 63 1.83 -3.47 -2.51
CA HIS A 63 1.96 -2.02 -2.25
C HIS A 63 0.79 -1.26 -2.88
N GLU A 64 0.50 -1.48 -4.16
CA GLU A 64 -0.63 -0.83 -4.83
C GLU A 64 -1.99 -1.25 -4.23
N MET A 65 -2.14 -2.50 -3.79
CA MET A 65 -3.34 -2.96 -3.08
C MET A 65 -3.56 -2.22 -1.74
N ALA A 66 -2.49 -1.79 -1.08
CA ALA A 66 -2.61 -0.96 0.12
C ALA A 66 -3.22 0.41 -0.18
N HIS A 67 -2.91 1.01 -1.34
CA HIS A 67 -3.58 2.23 -1.79
C HIS A 67 -5.05 2.00 -2.12
N VAL A 68 -5.41 0.85 -2.71
CA VAL A 68 -6.82 0.48 -2.89
C VAL A 68 -7.53 0.38 -1.54
N TRP A 69 -6.91 -0.27 -0.55
CA TRP A 69 -7.44 -0.37 0.81
C TRP A 69 -7.63 1.01 1.45
N GLN A 70 -6.62 1.88 1.39
CA GLN A 70 -6.70 3.26 1.87
C GLN A 70 -7.87 4.01 1.23
N TYR A 71 -8.00 3.93 -0.11
CA TYR A 71 -9.09 4.56 -0.85
C TYR A 71 -10.47 4.04 -0.42
N GLN A 72 -10.64 2.72 -0.28
CA GLN A 72 -11.93 2.13 0.11
C GLN A 72 -12.33 2.48 1.55
N LEU A 73 -11.36 2.77 2.43
CA LEU A 73 -11.62 3.33 3.77
C LEU A 73 -11.84 4.86 3.77
N GLY A 74 -11.84 5.51 2.60
CA GLY A 74 -12.13 6.93 2.44
C GLY A 74 -10.90 7.85 2.52
N TYR A 75 -9.68 7.30 2.50
CA TYR A 75 -8.47 8.12 2.50
C TYR A 75 -8.25 8.78 1.12
N PRO A 76 -7.90 10.08 1.06
CA PRO A 76 -7.78 10.82 -0.20
C PRO A 76 -6.43 10.55 -0.89
N VAL A 77 -6.26 9.30 -1.37
CA VAL A 77 -5.02 8.80 -2.03
C VAL A 77 -4.59 9.70 -3.18
N MET A 78 -5.51 10.13 -4.05
CA MET A 78 -5.17 11.00 -5.19
C MET A 78 -4.59 12.35 -4.81
N TRP A 79 -5.23 13.04 -3.87
CA TRP A 79 -4.81 14.38 -3.46
C TRP A 79 -3.45 14.34 -2.76
N ARG A 80 -3.17 13.27 -2.02
CA ARG A 80 -1.89 13.09 -1.32
C ARG A 80 -0.81 12.45 -2.20
N GLY A 81 -1.19 11.66 -3.19
CA GLY A 81 -0.31 11.08 -4.21
C GLY A 81 0.09 12.07 -5.31
N ALA A 82 -0.72 13.09 -5.61
CA ALA A 82 -0.30 14.21 -6.46
C ALA A 82 0.84 15.05 -5.82
N ILE A 83 0.99 14.94 -4.49
CA ILE A 83 2.11 15.49 -3.70
C ILE A 83 3.30 14.49 -3.66
N ARG A 84 3.33 13.43 -4.50
CA ARG A 84 4.43 12.42 -4.58
C ARG A 84 5.83 13.00 -4.78
N LEU A 85 5.96 14.27 -5.10
CA LEU A 85 7.21 15.02 -4.92
C LEU A 85 7.47 15.28 -3.42
N GLY A 86 7.78 14.23 -2.63
CA GLY A 86 8.33 14.41 -1.27
C GLY A 86 7.94 13.43 -0.16
N LEU A 87 7.11 12.41 -0.42
CA LEU A 87 6.80 11.38 0.59
C LEU A 87 7.81 10.24 0.52
N SER A 88 8.45 9.93 1.65
CA SER A 88 9.42 8.82 1.72
C SER A 88 8.71 7.47 1.87
N TYR A 89 9.27 6.48 1.19
CA TYR A 89 9.01 5.06 1.39
C TYR A 89 9.71 4.52 2.64
N ASP A 90 10.75 5.22 3.11
CA ASP A 90 11.50 4.82 4.29
C ASP A 90 10.60 4.92 5.53
N TYR A 91 10.69 3.90 6.37
CA TYR A 91 9.99 3.85 7.65
C TYR A 91 10.90 3.23 8.72
N GLU A 92 10.60 3.53 9.96
CA GLU A 92 11.29 2.95 11.11
C GLU A 92 10.57 1.66 11.56
N VAL A 93 11.34 0.59 11.77
CA VAL A 93 10.85 -0.65 12.36
C VAL A 93 11.01 -0.54 13.88
N SER A 94 9.90 -0.34 14.59
CA SER A 94 9.89 -0.20 16.05
C SER A 94 8.60 -0.79 16.64
N PRO A 95 8.65 -1.55 17.75
CA PRO A 95 7.47 -2.12 18.40
C PRO A 95 6.56 -1.05 19.03
N GLU A 96 7.03 0.19 19.18
CA GLU A 96 6.25 1.31 19.71
C GLU A 96 5.38 1.99 18.65
N LEU A 97 5.70 1.79 17.37
CA LEU A 97 4.94 2.35 16.26
C LEU A 97 3.76 1.46 15.89
N ARG A 98 2.71 2.06 15.34
CA ARG A 98 1.58 1.37 14.72
C ARG A 98 1.46 1.78 13.26
N LEU A 99 0.74 0.97 12.47
CA LEU A 99 0.51 1.27 11.05
C LEU A 99 0.03 2.71 10.82
N CYS A 100 -0.88 3.21 11.67
CA CYS A 100 -1.43 4.57 11.57
C CYS A 100 -0.42 5.70 11.82
N ASP A 101 0.75 5.42 12.38
CA ASP A 101 1.80 6.41 12.63
C ASP A 101 2.65 6.69 11.37
N PHE A 102 2.53 5.86 10.33
CA PHE A 102 3.22 6.03 9.06
C PHE A 102 2.42 6.87 8.07
N ASN A 103 3.13 7.52 7.15
CA ASN A 103 2.53 8.17 5.98
C ASN A 103 1.94 7.12 5.01
N MET A 104 1.16 7.55 4.01
CA MET A 104 0.45 6.62 3.13
C MET A 104 1.34 5.68 2.30
N GLU A 105 2.50 6.13 1.83
CA GLU A 105 3.42 5.33 1.02
C GLU A 105 4.20 4.37 1.93
N ALA A 106 4.65 4.85 3.10
CA ALA A 106 5.26 4.01 4.13
C ALA A 106 4.30 2.91 4.64
N GLN A 107 3.02 3.21 4.84
CA GLN A 107 2.02 2.18 5.15
C GLN A 107 1.92 1.11 4.06
N ALA A 108 1.94 1.52 2.79
CA ALA A 108 1.87 0.59 1.67
C ALA A 108 3.10 -0.31 1.63
N GLU A 109 4.27 0.25 1.90
CA GLU A 109 5.52 -0.51 1.98
C GLU A 109 5.54 -1.49 3.15
N VAL A 110 5.19 -1.06 4.36
CA VAL A 110 5.11 -1.94 5.55
C VAL A 110 4.19 -3.14 5.30
N LEU A 111 3.04 -2.94 4.66
CA LEU A 111 2.10 -4.01 4.36
C LEU A 111 2.60 -4.96 3.26
N ALA A 112 3.32 -4.44 2.26
CA ALA A 112 3.95 -5.23 1.22
C ALA A 112 5.13 -6.06 1.75
N ASP A 113 5.93 -5.48 2.63
CA ASP A 113 7.03 -6.18 3.30
C ASP A 113 6.51 -7.27 4.24
N TYR A 114 5.50 -6.98 5.05
CA TYR A 114 4.83 -7.99 5.86
C TYR A 114 4.33 -9.16 5.01
N PHE A 115 3.74 -8.87 3.85
CA PHE A 115 3.32 -9.90 2.91
C PHE A 115 4.49 -10.77 2.43
N ALA A 116 5.58 -10.14 2.00
CA ALA A 116 6.77 -10.85 1.54
C ALA A 116 7.35 -11.73 2.64
N THR A 117 7.59 -11.17 3.83
CA THR A 117 8.15 -11.89 4.98
C THR A 117 7.32 -13.12 5.36
N VAL A 118 6.01 -12.93 5.57
CA VAL A 118 5.15 -14.00 6.11
C VAL A 118 4.73 -14.99 5.03
N TYR A 119 4.36 -14.53 3.84
CA TYR A 119 3.71 -15.37 2.84
C TYR A 119 4.61 -15.84 1.72
N LEU A 120 5.62 -15.06 1.33
CA LEU A 120 6.59 -15.49 0.31
C LEU A 120 7.74 -16.25 0.96
N HIS A 121 8.33 -15.67 2.01
CA HIS A 121 9.52 -16.21 2.67
C HIS A 121 9.20 -17.18 3.81
N LYS A 122 7.92 -17.28 4.20
CA LYS A 122 7.44 -18.20 5.26
C LYS A 122 8.14 -17.97 6.60
N GLN A 123 8.47 -16.72 6.90
CA GLN A 123 9.12 -16.32 8.14
C GLN A 123 8.08 -15.86 9.17
N ASP A 124 8.50 -15.84 10.44
CA ASP A 124 7.72 -15.20 11.49
C ASP A 124 7.59 -13.70 11.22
N ALA A 125 6.44 -13.13 11.58
CA ALA A 125 6.18 -11.71 11.35
C ALA A 125 7.10 -10.79 12.17
N GLY A 126 7.67 -11.26 13.29
CA GLY A 126 8.56 -10.48 14.13
C GLY A 126 7.94 -9.15 14.53
N LEU A 127 8.71 -8.06 14.38
CA LEU A 127 8.26 -6.71 14.70
C LEU A 127 7.09 -6.22 13.84
N TYR A 128 6.84 -6.79 12.65
CA TYR A 128 5.65 -6.48 11.88
C TYR A 128 4.37 -6.89 12.62
N HIS A 129 4.39 -7.98 13.40
CA HIS A 129 3.24 -8.36 14.19
C HIS A 129 2.83 -7.25 15.17
N ASP A 130 3.81 -6.63 15.83
CA ASP A 130 3.56 -5.55 16.80
C ASP A 130 3.14 -4.25 16.11
N MET A 131 3.83 -3.87 15.04
CA MET A 131 3.50 -2.67 14.25
C MET A 131 2.10 -2.77 13.61
N LEU A 132 1.72 -3.97 13.16
CA LEU A 132 0.46 -4.23 12.49
C LEU A 132 -0.63 -4.77 13.42
N ARG A 133 -0.41 -4.87 14.73
CA ARG A 133 -1.36 -5.55 15.64
C ARG A 133 -2.81 -5.06 15.54
N ASP A 134 -3.01 -3.75 15.39
CA ASP A 134 -4.33 -3.14 15.33
C ASP A 134 -4.96 -3.36 13.94
N PHE A 135 -4.13 -3.33 12.89
CA PHE A 135 -4.51 -3.71 11.54
C PHE A 135 -4.90 -5.19 11.47
N LEU A 136 -4.07 -6.11 11.95
CA LEU A 136 -4.33 -7.56 11.95
C LEU A 136 -5.59 -7.92 12.76
N ARG A 137 -5.89 -7.16 13.82
CA ARG A 137 -7.13 -7.32 14.59
C ARG A 137 -8.37 -6.87 13.81
N ASN A 138 -8.30 -5.73 13.12
CA ASN A 138 -9.42 -5.21 12.34
C ASN A 138 -8.92 -4.39 11.13
N PRO A 139 -8.65 -5.06 9.99
CA PRO A 139 -8.13 -4.38 8.81
C PRO A 139 -9.12 -3.38 8.21
N SER A 140 -10.41 -3.50 8.51
CA SER A 140 -11.47 -2.59 8.06
C SER A 140 -11.57 -1.31 8.88
N SER A 141 -10.77 -1.14 9.94
CA SER A 141 -10.84 0.05 10.80
C SER A 141 -10.17 1.25 10.12
N PRO A 142 -10.87 2.38 9.95
CA PRO A 142 -10.25 3.63 9.50
C PRO A 142 -9.17 4.16 10.47
N ALA A 143 -9.13 3.68 11.73
CA ALA A 143 -8.08 4.04 12.68
C ALA A 143 -6.68 3.56 12.27
N ASN A 144 -6.59 2.63 11.31
CA ASN A 144 -5.32 2.19 10.73
C ASN A 144 -4.78 3.17 9.68
N LEU A 145 -5.60 4.07 9.15
CA LEU A 145 -5.16 5.06 8.17
C LEU A 145 -4.16 6.04 8.79
N PRO A 146 -3.34 6.73 7.97
CA PRO A 146 -2.36 7.68 8.48
C PRO A 146 -3.05 8.70 9.37
N ARG A 147 -2.57 8.84 10.60
CA ARG A 147 -2.93 9.95 11.46
C ARG A 147 -2.57 11.21 10.67
N ILE A 148 -3.52 12.12 10.51
CA ILE A 148 -3.25 13.40 9.88
C ILE A 148 -2.41 14.21 10.87
N PHE A 149 -1.10 13.96 10.90
CA PHE A 149 -0.16 14.89 11.48
C PHE A 149 -0.08 16.07 10.51
N PHE A 150 -0.75 17.16 10.84
CA PHE A 150 -0.27 18.45 10.37
C PHE A 150 1.15 18.57 10.95
N ALA A 151 2.16 18.42 10.11
CA ALA A 151 3.53 18.72 10.47
C ALA A 151 3.62 20.22 10.75
N ASN A 152 3.28 20.63 11.97
CA ASN A 152 3.70 21.88 12.56
C ASN A 152 4.63 21.54 13.71
N ASN A 153 5.87 21.98 13.55
CA ASN A 153 6.93 22.11 14.55
C ASN A 153 7.70 20.83 14.95
N VAL A 154 8.82 20.62 14.25
CA VAL A 154 10.11 20.49 14.95
C VAL A 154 11.17 21.28 14.14
N LEU A 155 11.31 22.56 14.46
CA LEU A 155 12.61 23.22 14.47
C LEU A 155 12.81 23.71 15.90
N SER A 156 13.69 23.04 16.63
CA SER A 156 14.41 23.57 17.78
C SER A 156 15.88 23.26 17.57
#